data_AF-A0A2E4EAE9-F1
#
_entry.id   AF-A0A2E4EAE9-F1
#
_cell.length_a   1.000
_cell.length_b   1.000
_cell.length_c   1.000
_cell.angle_alpha   90.00
_cell.angle_beta   90.00
_cell.angle_gamma   90.00
#
_symmetry.space_group_name_H-M   'P 1'
#
loop_
_entity.id
_entity.type
_entity.pdbx_description
1 polymer ?
#
loop_
_entity_poly.entity_id
_entity_poly.type
_entity_poly.pdbx_seq_one_letter_code
_entity_poly.pdbx_strand_id
1 'polypeptide(L)'
;MGIQSTSNISRETAINRILKIDALIAEKNYRELESETSEHDIDLAEYVNKAEPLNVDEETLLKWTDTMLEDKMDEPFYRFSMFDNYLIREEETY
;
A
#
# COMPACT_ATOMS: atom_id res chain seq x y z
N MET A 1 -12.43 -20.99 -3.57
CA MET A 1 -12.56 -19.93 -4.60
C MET A 1 -11.46 -18.94 -4.29
N GLY A 2 -10.42 -18.90 -5.13
CA GLY A 2 -9.34 -17.94 -4.96
C GLY A 2 -9.89 -16.55 -5.19
N ILE A 3 -9.57 -15.61 -4.29
CA ILE A 3 -9.90 -14.20 -4.47
C ILE A 3 -9.17 -13.79 -5.75
N GLN A 4 -9.93 -13.53 -6.81
CA GLN A 4 -9.38 -13.14 -8.10
C GLN A 4 -8.97 -11.68 -7.95
N SER A 5 -7.69 -11.35 -8.15
CA SER A 5 -7.22 -9.96 -8.11
C SER A 5 -8.07 -9.10 -9.04
N THR A 6 -8.54 -7.97 -8.52
CA THR A 6 -9.49 -7.09 -9.20
C THR A 6 -8.80 -5.88 -9.83
N SER A 7 -7.55 -5.57 -9.45
CA SER A 7 -6.83 -4.37 -9.87
C SER A 7 -5.38 -4.69 -10.26
N ASN A 8 -5.02 -4.38 -11.51
CA ASN A 8 -3.62 -4.42 -11.96
C ASN A 8 -2.97 -3.06 -11.73
N ILE A 9 -1.77 -3.03 -11.14
CA ILE A 9 -1.00 -1.79 -10.97
C ILE A 9 0.44 -1.99 -11.40
N SER A 10 1.10 -0.90 -11.79
CA SER A 10 2.53 -0.94 -12.07
C SER A 10 3.34 -1.06 -10.79
N ARG A 11 4.53 -1.66 -10.90
CA ARG A 11 5.48 -1.78 -9.80
C ARG A 11 5.86 -0.43 -9.20
N GLU A 12 6.10 0.56 -10.06
CA GLU A 12 6.39 1.94 -9.64
C GLU A 12 5.23 2.53 -8.83
N THR A 13 3.99 2.32 -9.28
CA THR A 13 2.80 2.78 -8.55
C THR A 13 2.71 2.14 -7.16
N ALA A 14 2.95 0.84 -7.06
CA ALA A 14 2.95 0.11 -5.79
C ALA A 14 4.01 0.64 -4.82
N ILE A 15 5.24 0.81 -5.30
CA ILE A 15 6.36 1.31 -4.49
C ILE A 15 6.08 2.73 -4.00
N ASN A 16 5.69 3.64 -4.89
CA ASN A 16 5.37 5.02 -4.55
C ASN A 16 4.24 5.09 -3.51
N ARG A 17 3.25 4.20 -3.65
CA ARG A 17 2.15 4.12 -2.72
C ARG A 17 2.60 3.64 -1.34
N ILE A 18 3.39 2.57 -1.29
CA ILE A 18 3.93 2.05 -0.03
C ILE A 18 4.77 3.12 0.67
N LEU A 19 5.68 3.78 -0.04
CA LEU A 19 6.50 4.85 0.53
C LEU A 19 5.67 6.02 1.07
N LYS A 20 4.64 6.44 0.33
CA LYS A 20 3.75 7.52 0.76
C LYS A 20 3.03 7.16 2.05
N ILE A 21 2.40 5.98 2.11
CA ILE A 21 1.66 5.54 3.30
C ILE A 21 2.63 5.35 4.49
N ASP A 22 3.83 4.81 4.26
CA ASP A 22 4.82 4.62 5.31
C ASP A 22 5.32 5.95 5.89
N ALA A 23 5.53 6.97 5.05
CA ALA A 23 5.87 8.32 5.49
C ALA A 23 4.77 8.92 6.39
N LEU A 24 3.50 8.74 6.03
CA LEU A 24 2.37 9.21 6.85
C LEU A 24 2.31 8.50 8.20
N ILE A 25 2.62 7.20 8.24
CA ILE A 25 2.74 6.44 9.49
C ILE A 25 3.90 6.96 10.34
N ALA A 26 5.06 7.25 9.72
CA ALA A 26 6.23 7.78 10.40
C ALA A 26 5.96 9.18 11.00
N GLU A 27 5.25 10.04 10.27
CA GLU A 27 4.86 11.39 10.70
C GLU A 27 3.69 11.41 11.69
N LYS A 28 3.08 10.25 11.95
CA LYS A 28 1.83 10.12 12.72
C LYS A 28 0.66 10.95 12.14
N ASN A 29 0.64 11.14 10.82
CA ASN A 29 -0.32 11.98 10.12
C ASN A 29 -1.54 11.18 9.65
N TYR A 30 -2.38 10.78 10.61
CA TYR A 30 -3.59 9.98 10.34
C TYR A 30 -4.64 10.70 9.48
N ARG A 31 -4.66 12.04 9.46
CA ARG A 31 -5.62 12.82 8.68
C ARG A 31 -5.34 12.74 7.18
N GLU A 32 -4.06 12.81 6.82
CA GLU A 32 -3.68 12.63 5.42
C GLU A 32 -3.79 11.17 5.02
N LEU A 33 -3.51 10.23 5.92
CA LEU A 33 -3.76 8.82 5.69
C LEU A 33 -5.23 8.54 5.36
N GLU A 34 -6.17 9.18 6.06
CA GLU A 34 -7.61 9.09 5.80
C GLU A 34 -7.98 9.51 4.37
N SER A 35 -7.29 10.51 3.81
CA SER A 35 -7.55 10.94 2.42
C SER A 35 -6.99 9.99 1.37
N GLU A 36 -6.04 9.15 1.77
CA GLU A 36 -5.38 8.21 0.88
C GLU A 36 -6.05 6.83 0.95
N THR A 37 -6.42 6.35 2.13
CA THR A 37 -7.05 5.03 2.29
C THR A 37 -8.55 5.05 2.09
N SER A 38 -9.12 3.94 1.63
CA SER A 38 -10.57 3.70 1.63
C SER A 38 -11.08 3.10 2.94
N GLU A 39 -10.21 2.74 3.89
CA GLU A 39 -10.57 2.03 5.11
C GLU A 39 -11.02 2.96 6.23
N HIS A 40 -12.23 3.51 6.11
CA HIS A 40 -12.79 4.46 7.08
C HIS A 40 -13.48 3.81 8.29
N ASP A 41 -13.70 2.49 8.25
CA ASP A 41 -14.39 1.75 9.32
C ASP A 41 -13.50 1.43 10.53
N ILE A 42 -12.20 1.78 10.46
CA ILE A 42 -11.19 1.53 11.50
C ILE A 42 -10.67 2.83 12.11
N ASP A 43 -10.26 2.77 13.37
CA ASP A 43 -9.62 3.90 14.05
C ASP A 43 -8.20 4.13 13.49
N LEU A 44 -8.13 4.97 12.45
CA LEU A 44 -6.87 5.35 11.78
C LEU A 44 -5.88 6.01 12.74
N ALA A 45 -6.37 6.79 13.71
CA ALA A 45 -5.52 7.46 14.67
C ALA A 45 -4.89 6.46 15.62
N GLU A 46 -5.65 5.48 16.12
CA GLU A 46 -5.13 4.41 16.96
C GLU A 46 -4.14 3.53 16.19
N TYR A 47 -4.46 3.17 14.94
CA TYR A 47 -3.56 2.40 14.09
C TYR A 47 -2.24 3.13 13.87
N VAL A 48 -2.28 4.36 13.35
CA VAL A 48 -1.07 5.14 13.05
C VAL A 48 -0.21 5.33 14.30
N ASN A 49 -0.82 5.54 15.47
CA ASN A 49 -0.08 5.65 16.72
C ASN A 49 0.65 4.36 17.12
N LYS A 50 0.05 3.20 16.85
CA LYS A 50 0.64 1.88 17.20
C LYS A 50 1.51 1.29 16.09
N ALA A 51 1.30 1.68 14.84
CA ALA A 51 2.02 1.18 13.70
C ALA A 51 3.47 1.66 13.74
N GLU A 52 4.37 0.74 13.44
CA GLU A 52 5.77 1.05 13.15
C GLU A 52 5.91 1.21 11.63
N PRO A 53 6.51 2.31 11.15
CA PRO A 53 6.84 2.43 9.75
C PRO A 53 7.83 1.33 9.35
N LEU A 54 7.73 0.86 8.12
CA LEU A 54 8.62 -0.12 7.51
C LEU A 54 10.07 0.36 7.51
N ASN A 55 10.30 1.69 7.45
CA ASN A 55 11.64 2.30 7.37
C ASN A 55 12.46 1.73 6.20
N VAL A 56 11.78 1.46 5.07
CA VAL A 56 12.40 0.97 3.84
C VAL A 56 12.50 2.10 2.84
N ASP A 57 13.62 2.18 2.14
CA ASP A 57 13.82 3.09 1.04
C ASP A 57 13.36 2.48 -0.29
N GLU A 58 13.24 3.33 -1.30
CA GLU A 58 12.85 2.93 -2.65
C GLU A 58 13.77 1.83 -3.22
N GLU A 59 15.09 1.93 -3.00
CA GLU A 59 16.06 0.92 -3.45
C GLU A 59 15.79 -0.47 -2.84
N THR A 60 15.32 -0.53 -1.59
CA THR A 60 14.95 -1.78 -0.95
C THR A 60 13.64 -2.33 -1.51
N LEU A 61 12.63 -1.48 -1.69
CA LEU A 61 11.35 -1.87 -2.28
C LEU A 61 11.49 -2.33 -3.73
N LEU A 62 12.39 -1.73 -4.50
CA LEU A 62 12.73 -2.17 -5.85
C LEU A 62 13.30 -3.59 -5.90
N LYS A 63 13.85 -4.10 -4.79
CA LYS A 63 14.35 -5.49 -4.67
C LYS A 63 13.28 -6.46 -4.18
N TRP A 64 12.12 -6.00 -3.73
CA TRP A 64 11.03 -6.88 -3.28
C TRP A 64 10.46 -7.69 -4.44
N THR A 65 9.96 -8.90 -4.21
CA THR A 65 9.26 -9.62 -5.27
C THR A 65 7.92 -8.95 -5.55
N ASP A 66 7.34 -9.20 -6.72
CA ASP A 66 5.99 -8.72 -7.04
C ASP A 66 5.00 -9.20 -5.98
N THR A 67 5.04 -10.46 -5.57
CA THR A 67 4.19 -11.00 -4.50
C THR A 67 4.35 -10.26 -3.17
N MET A 68 5.57 -9.83 -2.80
CA MET A 68 5.75 -9.04 -1.57
C MET A 68 5.11 -7.66 -1.67
N LEU A 69 5.15 -7.04 -2.86
CA LEU A 69 4.48 -5.77 -3.11
C LEU A 69 2.96 -5.95 -3.16
N GLU A 70 2.46 -7.02 -3.77
CA GLU A 70 1.04 -7.40 -3.80
C GLU A 70 0.52 -7.58 -2.38
N ASP A 71 1.15 -8.45 -1.59
CA ASP A 71 0.76 -8.73 -0.20
C ASP A 71 0.72 -7.44 0.63
N LYS A 72 1.66 -6.53 0.39
CA LYS A 72 1.70 -5.25 1.10
C LYS A 72 0.62 -4.29 0.64
N MET A 73 0.39 -4.18 -0.66
CA MET A 73 -0.68 -3.35 -1.22
C MET A 73 -2.07 -3.88 -0.87
N ASP A 74 -2.19 -5.19 -0.64
CA ASP A 74 -3.37 -5.86 -0.10
C ASP A 74 -3.54 -5.62 1.41
N GLU A 75 -2.69 -4.87 2.10
CA GLU A 75 -3.00 -4.46 3.47
C GLU A 75 -3.98 -3.28 3.48
N PRO A 76 -4.97 -3.23 4.39
CA PRO A 76 -6.08 -2.28 4.39
C PRO A 76 -5.70 -0.82 4.05
N PHE A 77 -4.62 -0.29 4.63
CA PHE A 77 -4.23 1.12 4.46
C PHE A 77 -3.47 1.42 3.18
N TYR A 78 -2.95 0.39 2.52
CA TYR A 78 -2.20 0.54 1.28
C TYR A 78 -3.11 0.41 0.07
N ARG A 79 -4.27 -0.25 0.22
CA ARG A 79 -5.29 -0.39 -0.82
C ARG A 79 -5.88 0.98 -1.21
N PHE A 80 -6.15 1.16 -2.50
CA PHE A 80 -7.01 2.21 -3.04
C PHE A 80 -8.50 1.98 -2.76
N SER A 81 -8.94 0.73 -2.63
CA SER A 81 -10.33 0.36 -2.33
C SER A 81 -10.39 -0.85 -1.39
N MET A 82 -11.41 -0.91 -0.51
CA MET A 82 -11.63 -2.03 0.40
C MET A 82 -11.83 -3.38 -0.32
N PHE A 83 -12.31 -3.34 -1.58
CA PHE A 83 -12.60 -4.54 -2.37
C PHE A 83 -11.45 -4.95 -3.30
N ASP A 84 -10.37 -4.17 -3.34
CA ASP A 84 -9.26 -4.44 -4.23
C ASP A 84 -8.34 -5.51 -3.69
N ASN A 85 -7.85 -6.34 -4.60
CA ASN A 85 -6.63 -7.12 -4.41
C ASN A 85 -5.72 -6.88 -5.62
N TYR A 86 -4.43 -6.72 -5.39
CA TYR A 86 -3.49 -6.22 -6.38
C TYR A 86 -2.72 -7.32 -7.09
N LEU A 87 -2.47 -7.08 -8.37
CA LEU A 87 -1.51 -7.83 -9.15
C LEU A 87 -0.52 -6.83 -9.76
N ILE A 88 0.77 -7.01 -9.47
CA ILE A 88 1.80 -6.17 -10.05
C ILE A 88 2.07 -6.65 -11.47
N ARG A 89 1.98 -5.73 -12.43
CA ARG A 89 2.40 -5.98 -13.81
C ARG A 89 3.35 -4.88 -14.25
N GLU A 90 4.43 -5.24 -14.91
CA GLU A 90 5.19 -4.25 -15.67
C GLU A 90 4.28 -3.72 -16.78
N GLU A 91 4.26 -2.39 -16.98
CA GLU A 91 3.59 -1.84 -18.14
C GLU A 91 4.28 -2.41 -19.39
N GLU A 92 3.57 -3.25 -20.14
CA GLU A 92 3.99 -3.60 -21.49
C GLU A 92 3.94 -2.29 -22.29
N THR A 93 5.09 -1.63 -22.43
CA THR A 93 5.27 -0.53 -23.39
C THR A 93 5.00 -1.10 -24.78
N TYR A 94 3.82 -0.81 -25.32
CA TYR A 94 3.46 -1.06 -26.72
C TYR A 94 4.12 -0.04 -27.65
#